data_AF-A0A9E3J8P0-F1
#
_entry.id   AF-A0A9E3J8P0-F1
#
_cell.length_a   1.000
_cell.length_b   1.000
_cell.length_c   1.000
_cell.angle_alpha   90.00
_cell.angle_beta   90.00
_cell.angle_gamma   90.00
#
_symmetry.space_group_name_H-M   'P 1'
#
loop_
_entity.id
_entity.type
_entity.pdbx_description
1 polymer ?
#
loop_
_entity_poly.entity_id
_entity_poly.type
_entity_poly.pdbx_seq_one_letter_code
_entity_poly.pdbx_strand_id
1 'polypeptide(L)'
;MRENARVTGDYKGDYQELVDEISELLGAPATLENRDFELIAFGAYDSEGDLDPSALDPVRTRSILTRRSTAAVRTWFEGFGITRASGPVRIPPTPEAGVYRGRICLPVRHRGVVLGYVWLL
;
A
#
# COMPACT_ATOMS: atom_id res chain seq x y z
N MET A 1 -23.22 17.94 16.28
CA MET A 1 -23.41 17.27 14.98
C MET A 1 -22.71 18.11 13.93
N ARG A 2 -21.55 17.69 13.43
CA ARG A 2 -20.91 18.34 12.28
C ARG A 2 -21.17 17.48 11.06
N GLU A 3 -21.74 18.12 10.05
CA GLU A 3 -22.09 17.54 8.76
C GLU A 3 -20.87 16.91 8.08
N ASN A 4 -20.99 15.64 7.72
CA ASN A 4 -20.11 15.02 6.74
C ASN A 4 -20.57 15.47 5.35
N ALA A 5 -20.14 16.67 4.94
CA ALA A 5 -20.30 17.12 3.57
C ALA A 5 -19.55 16.14 2.65
N ARG A 6 -20.21 15.69 1.58
CA ARG A 6 -19.61 14.85 0.54
C ARG A 6 -18.50 15.62 -0.16
N VAL A 7 -17.28 15.46 0.33
CA VAL A 7 -16.07 15.86 -0.38
C VAL A 7 -15.53 14.58 -1.03
N THR A 8 -15.90 14.31 -2.27
CA THR A 8 -15.47 13.08 -2.98
C THR A 8 -14.82 13.36 -4.32
N GLY A 9 -14.73 14.63 -4.73
CA GLY A 9 -14.22 15.04 -6.05
C GLY A 9 -12.71 15.24 -6.13
N ASP A 10 -12.09 15.80 -5.09
CA ASP A 10 -10.69 16.29 -5.15
C ASP A 10 -9.67 15.34 -4.48
N TYR A 11 -10.09 14.61 -3.44
CA TYR A 11 -9.16 13.78 -2.63
C TYR A 11 -8.42 12.70 -3.40
N LYS A 12 -8.95 12.22 -4.52
CA LYS A 12 -8.28 11.20 -5.31
C LYS A 12 -7.02 11.76 -5.98
N GLY A 13 -7.03 13.06 -6.35
CA GLY A 13 -5.85 13.78 -6.82
C GLY A 13 -4.84 13.93 -5.68
N ASP A 14 -5.29 14.44 -4.53
CA ASP A 14 -4.44 14.63 -3.34
C ASP A 14 -3.75 13.34 -2.89
N TYR A 15 -4.46 12.20 -2.89
CA TYR A 15 -3.89 10.91 -2.52
C TYR A 15 -2.90 10.39 -3.55
N GLN A 16 -3.10 10.71 -4.83
CA GLN A 16 -2.18 10.31 -5.87
C GLN A 16 -0.88 11.11 -5.77
N GLU A 17 -0.97 12.43 -5.65
CA GLU A 17 0.17 13.33 -5.44
C GLU A 17 0.98 12.93 -4.20
N LEU A 18 0.31 12.62 -3.09
CA LEU A 18 0.96 12.16 -1.87
C LEU A 18 1.75 10.86 -2.08
N VAL A 19 1.17 9.88 -2.77
CA VAL A 19 1.82 8.58 -2.98
C VAL A 19 2.98 8.70 -3.98
N ASP A 20 2.85 9.58 -4.97
CA ASP A 20 3.93 9.89 -5.91
C ASP A 20 5.10 10.56 -5.17
N GLU A 21 4.83 11.56 -4.32
CA GLU A 21 5.85 12.19 -3.47
C GLU A 21 6.56 11.18 -2.54
N ILE A 22 5.79 10.28 -1.90
CA ILE A 22 6.35 9.21 -1.07
C ILE A 22 7.26 8.29 -1.89
N SER A 23 6.83 7.92 -3.10
CA SER A 23 7.59 7.01 -3.98
C SER A 23 8.89 7.64 -4.44
N GLU A 24 8.85 8.92 -4.82
CA GLU A 24 10.01 9.69 -5.24
C GLU A 24 11.00 9.90 -4.09
N LEU A 25 10.51 10.35 -2.94
CA LEU A 25 11.34 10.61 -1.76
C LEU A 25 12.08 9.36 -1.27
N LEU A 26 11.44 8.20 -1.36
CA LEU A 26 11.98 6.94 -0.85
C LEU A 26 12.64 6.08 -1.93
N GLY A 27 12.57 6.46 -3.20
CA GLY A 27 13.13 5.71 -4.33
C GLY A 27 12.56 4.29 -4.44
N ALA A 28 11.28 4.13 -4.11
CA ALA A 28 10.63 2.83 -3.95
C ALA A 28 9.16 2.92 -4.39
N PRO A 29 8.60 1.94 -5.12
CA PRO A 29 7.18 1.94 -5.44
C PRO A 29 6.30 1.96 -4.19
N ALA A 30 5.36 2.90 -4.12
CA ALA A 30 4.42 3.00 -3.02
C ALA A 30 2.97 2.68 -3.43
N THR A 31 2.18 2.17 -2.48
CA THR A 31 0.72 2.08 -2.64
C THR A 31 0.03 2.57 -1.38
N LEU A 32 -1.13 3.19 -1.55
CA LEU A 32 -2.05 3.54 -0.47
C LEU A 32 -3.31 2.69 -0.61
N GLU A 33 -3.61 1.93 0.43
CA GLU A 33 -4.76 1.04 0.49
C GLU A 33 -5.63 1.35 1.72
N ASN A 34 -6.94 1.14 1.63
CA ASN A 34 -7.82 1.23 2.80
C ASN A 34 -7.68 -0.01 3.70
N ARG A 35 -8.37 0.01 4.85
CA ARG A 35 -8.37 -1.11 5.83
C ARG A 35 -8.78 -2.47 5.26
N ASP A 36 -9.49 -2.50 4.14
CA ASP A 36 -9.97 -3.70 3.47
C ASP A 36 -9.10 -4.09 2.25
N PHE A 37 -7.91 -3.47 2.15
CA PHE A 37 -6.94 -3.67 1.07
C PHE A 37 -7.51 -3.32 -0.31
N GLU A 38 -8.38 -2.32 -0.37
CA GLU A 38 -8.77 -1.69 -1.64
C GLU A 38 -7.77 -0.59 -1.98
N LEU A 39 -7.31 -0.59 -3.22
CA LEU A 39 -6.33 0.37 -3.71
C LEU A 39 -6.96 1.76 -3.86
N ILE A 40 -6.39 2.74 -3.17
CA ILE A 40 -6.74 4.16 -3.27
C ILE A 40 -5.88 4.80 -4.36
N ALA A 41 -4.56 4.76 -4.19
CA ALA A 41 -3.56 5.36 -5.07
C ALA A 41 -2.29 4.48 -5.14
N PHE A 42 -1.52 4.61 -6.22
CA PHE A 42 -0.25 3.89 -6.38
C PHE A 42 0.76 4.79 -7.09
N GLY A 43 1.98 4.81 -6.59
CA GLY A 43 3.12 5.48 -7.20
C GLY A 43 4.01 4.43 -7.84
N ALA A 44 4.35 4.66 -9.10
CA ALA A 44 5.39 3.89 -9.76
C ALA A 44 6.72 4.62 -9.55
N TYR A 45 7.72 3.89 -9.06
CA TYR A 45 9.09 4.35 -9.15
C TYR A 45 9.73 3.64 -10.33
N ASP A 46 10.02 4.38 -11.39
CA ASP A 46 10.77 3.91 -12.55
C ASP A 46 12.24 4.25 -12.27
N SER A 47 12.98 3.30 -11.69
CA SER A 47 14.44 3.43 -11.71
C SER A 47 14.87 3.29 -13.17
N GLU A 48 15.53 4.29 -13.75
CA GLU A 48 15.97 4.35 -15.16
C GLU A 48 16.99 3.25 -15.57
N GLY A 49 16.65 1.99 -15.40
CA GLY A 49 17.49 0.86 -15.76
C GLY A 49 16.68 -0.42 -15.64
N ASP A 50 16.40 -1.03 -16.79
CA ASP A 50 15.75 -2.32 -17.03
C ASP A 50 14.63 -2.70 -16.05
N LEU A 51 13.38 -2.76 -16.55
CA LEU A 51 12.25 -3.38 -15.85
C LEU A 51 12.61 -4.80 -15.43
N ASP A 52 13.16 -4.94 -14.22
CA ASP A 52 13.44 -6.21 -13.60
C ASP A 52 12.11 -6.97 -13.49
N PRO A 53 11.96 -8.14 -14.11
CA PRO A 53 10.73 -8.93 -13.99
C PRO A 53 10.40 -9.28 -12.53
N SER A 54 11.39 -9.26 -11.64
CA SER A 54 11.22 -9.38 -10.19
C SER A 54 10.65 -8.11 -9.52
N ALA A 55 10.65 -6.96 -10.21
CA ALA A 55 9.94 -5.75 -9.82
C ALA A 55 8.41 -5.88 -9.99
N LEU A 56 7.95 -6.87 -10.75
CA LEU A 56 6.53 -7.21 -10.89
C LEU A 56 6.10 -8.19 -9.80
N ASP A 57 6.20 -7.77 -8.53
CA ASP A 57 5.67 -8.53 -7.40
C ASP A 57 4.18 -8.91 -7.66
N PRO A 58 3.82 -10.20 -7.67
CA PRO A 58 2.48 -10.64 -8.08
C PRO A 58 1.36 -10.05 -7.22
N VAL A 59 1.62 -9.85 -5.92
CA VAL A 59 0.65 -9.23 -5.00
C VAL A 59 0.40 -7.78 -5.39
N ARG A 60 1.44 -6.99 -5.64
CA ARG A 60 1.31 -5.60 -6.12
C ARG A 60 0.62 -5.55 -7.49
N THR A 61 1.08 -6.36 -8.44
CA THR A 61 0.52 -6.39 -9.80
C THR A 61 -0.99 -6.70 -9.77
N ARG A 62 -1.39 -7.72 -9.00
CA ARG A 62 -2.81 -8.07 -8.86
C ARG A 62 -3.60 -6.99 -8.13
N SER A 63 -3.08 -6.42 -7.04
CA SER A 63 -3.80 -5.39 -6.30
C SER A 63 -3.99 -4.12 -7.11
N ILE A 64 -3.03 -3.76 -7.98
CA ILE A 64 -3.17 -2.67 -8.94
C ILE A 64 -4.23 -2.97 -10.01
N LEU A 65 -4.10 -4.12 -10.69
CA LEU A 65 -5.00 -4.48 -11.79
C LEU A 65 -6.45 -4.69 -11.32
N THR A 66 -6.66 -5.25 -10.13
CA THR A 66 -7.99 -5.55 -9.59
C THR A 66 -8.47 -4.52 -8.57
N ARG A 67 -7.63 -3.53 -8.25
CA ARG A 67 -7.84 -2.53 -7.19
C ARG A 67 -8.16 -3.11 -5.80
N ARG A 68 -7.80 -4.37 -5.53
CA ARG A 68 -8.08 -5.05 -4.26
C ARG A 68 -7.19 -6.28 -4.03
N SER A 69 -6.87 -6.60 -2.79
CA SER A 69 -6.25 -7.89 -2.42
C SER A 69 -7.27 -8.99 -2.09
N THR A 70 -6.89 -10.26 -2.24
CA THR A 70 -7.74 -11.38 -1.81
C THR A 70 -7.81 -11.46 -0.28
N ALA A 71 -8.87 -12.08 0.24
CA ALA A 71 -9.02 -12.29 1.69
C ALA A 71 -7.83 -13.07 2.29
N ALA A 72 -7.29 -14.06 1.56
CA ALA A 72 -6.14 -14.83 1.99
C ALA A 72 -4.87 -13.97 2.14
N VAL A 73 -4.59 -13.11 1.15
CA VAL A 73 -3.46 -12.17 1.18
C VAL A 73 -3.62 -11.18 2.33
N ARG A 74 -4.84 -10.63 2.51
CA ARG A 74 -5.15 -9.76 3.64
C ARG A 74 -4.86 -10.45 4.97
N THR A 75 -5.44 -11.62 5.23
CA THR A 75 -5.25 -12.35 6.49
C THR A 75 -3.77 -12.65 6.74
N TRP A 76 -3.03 -12.98 5.69
CA TRP A 76 -1.59 -13.22 5.80
C TRP A 76 -0.83 -11.95 6.23
N PHE A 77 -1.06 -10.81 5.58
CA PHE A 77 -0.45 -9.54 5.97
C PHE A 77 -0.85 -9.09 7.38
N GLU A 78 -2.11 -9.26 7.75
CA GLU A 78 -2.61 -8.97 9.09
C GLU A 78 -1.90 -9.83 10.17
N GLY A 79 -1.44 -11.03 9.82
CA GLY A 79 -0.63 -11.91 10.67
C GLY A 79 0.70 -11.32 11.13
N PHE A 80 1.24 -10.33 10.41
CA PHE A 80 2.46 -9.59 10.83
C PHE A 80 2.17 -8.50 11.88
N GLY A 81 0.92 -8.35 12.32
CA GLY A 81 0.54 -7.41 13.38
C GLY A 81 0.32 -5.97 12.90
N ILE A 82 0.25 -5.73 11.59
CA ILE A 82 0.05 -4.40 10.98
C ILE A 82 -1.23 -3.70 11.47
N THR A 83 -2.24 -4.45 11.91
CA THR A 83 -3.49 -3.91 12.46
C THR A 83 -3.29 -3.21 13.81
N ARG A 84 -2.25 -3.59 14.56
CA ARG A 84 -1.96 -3.09 15.92
C ARG A 84 -0.69 -2.24 15.98
N ALA A 85 0.23 -2.41 15.03
CA ALA A 85 1.48 -1.65 14.99
C ALA A 85 1.23 -0.13 14.95
N SER A 86 2.04 0.61 15.71
CA SER A 86 2.04 2.08 15.77
C SER A 86 3.11 2.72 14.90
N GLY A 87 3.93 1.92 14.20
CA GLY A 87 4.99 2.37 13.31
C GLY A 87 5.21 1.37 12.17
N PRO A 88 6.24 1.60 11.33
CA PRO A 88 6.55 0.75 10.19
C PRO A 88 6.78 -0.72 10.59
N VAL A 89 6.25 -1.65 9.80
CA VAL A 89 6.42 -3.09 9.93
C VAL A 89 7.12 -3.62 8.69
N ARG A 90 8.27 -4.28 8.86
CA ARG A 90 8.97 -4.95 7.76
C ARG A 90 8.35 -6.32 7.51
N ILE A 91 7.95 -6.57 6.27
CA ILE A 91 7.46 -7.86 5.79
C ILE A 91 8.56 -8.50 4.93
N PRO A 92 9.08 -9.68 5.29
CA PRO A 92 10.10 -10.35 4.51
C PRO A 92 9.50 -10.86 3.18
N PRO A 93 10.34 -11.06 2.13
CA PRO A 93 9.92 -11.81 0.96
C PRO A 93 9.50 -13.23 1.39
N THR A 94 8.41 -13.73 0.82
CA THR A 94 7.87 -15.07 1.06
C THR A 94 7.28 -15.57 -0.25
N PRO A 95 8.10 -16.16 -1.13
CA PRO A 95 7.67 -16.57 -2.47
C PRO A 95 6.49 -17.55 -2.47
N GLU A 96 6.39 -18.39 -1.45
CA GLU A 96 5.28 -19.33 -1.27
C GLU A 96 3.93 -18.62 -1.08
N ALA A 97 3.95 -17.37 -0.61
CA ALA A 97 2.79 -16.50 -0.45
C ALA A 97 2.59 -15.53 -1.65
N GLY A 98 3.41 -15.63 -2.70
CA GLY A 98 3.38 -14.72 -3.85
C GLY A 98 4.01 -13.34 -3.58
N VAL A 99 4.74 -13.21 -2.48
CA VAL A 99 5.47 -11.99 -2.08
C VAL A 99 6.93 -12.18 -2.44
N TYR A 100 7.34 -11.67 -3.59
CA TYR A 100 8.70 -11.88 -4.12
C TYR A 100 9.68 -10.82 -3.61
N ARG A 101 9.19 -9.61 -3.35
CA ARG A 101 9.97 -8.56 -2.68
C ARG A 101 9.49 -8.35 -1.24
N GLY A 102 10.47 -8.14 -0.36
CA GLY A 102 10.21 -7.61 0.97
C GLY A 102 9.61 -6.22 0.86
N ARG A 103 8.76 -5.85 1.83
CA ARG A 103 8.09 -4.56 1.82
C ARG A 103 7.94 -3.99 3.21
N ILE A 104 7.78 -2.68 3.29
CA ILE A 104 7.43 -2.00 4.54
C ILE A 104 5.95 -1.66 4.50
N CYS A 105 5.23 -2.07 5.54
CA CYS A 105 3.87 -1.62 5.83
C CYS A 105 3.93 -0.48 6.83
N LEU A 106 3.42 0.70 6.49
CA LEU A 106 3.18 1.79 7.42
C LEU A 106 1.66 1.88 7.66
N PRO A 107 1.16 1.48 8.84
CA PRO A 107 -0.25 1.64 9.17
C PRO A 107 -0.63 3.12 9.25
N VAL A 108 -1.58 3.56 8.45
CA VAL A 108 -2.14 4.91 8.51
C VAL A 108 -3.14 4.94 9.66
N ARG A 109 -2.85 5.72 10.70
CA ARG A 109 -3.67 5.78 11.91
C ARG A 109 -4.16 7.18 12.22
N HIS A 110 -5.37 7.26 12.75
CA HIS A 110 -5.88 8.47 13.38
C HIS A 110 -6.51 8.10 14.73
N ARG A 111 -6.08 8.77 15.81
CA ARG A 111 -6.60 8.53 17.18
C ARG A 111 -6.62 7.04 17.58
N GLY A 112 -5.56 6.32 17.24
CA GLY A 112 -5.41 4.89 17.57
C GLY A 112 -6.13 3.91 16.62
N VAL A 113 -6.94 4.39 15.68
CA VAL A 113 -7.66 3.56 14.71
C VAL A 113 -6.86 3.45 13.41
N VAL A 114 -6.68 2.24 12.88
CA VAL A 114 -6.13 2.03 11.52
C VAL A 114 -7.18 2.40 10.49
N LEU A 115 -6.81 3.26 9.55
CA LEU A 115 -7.64 3.67 8.43
C LEU A 115 -7.22 3.00 7.12
N GLY A 116 -5.95 2.62 7.01
CA GLY A 116 -5.37 2.01 5.82
C GLY A 116 -3.89 1.73 5.99
N TYR A 117 -3.21 1.46 4.89
CA TYR A 117 -1.82 1.07 4.86
C TYR A 117 -1.10 1.77 3.71
N VAL A 118 0.09 2.28 3.98
CA VAL A 118 1.07 2.62 2.95
C VAL A 118 2.03 1.44 2.84
N TRP A 119 2.23 0.94 1.62
CA TRP A 119 3.19 -0.12 1.34
C TRP A 119 4.35 0.43 0.50
N LEU A 120 5.58 0.06 0.85
CA LEU A 120 6.80 0.40 0.12
C LEU A 120 7.51 -0.88 -0.31
N LEU A 121 7.86 -1.00 -1.60
CA LEU A 121 8.45 -2.20 -2.21
C LEU A 121 9.89 -2.02 -2.68
#